data_AF-A0A969DYH6-F1
#
_entry.id   AF-A0A969DYH6-F1
#
_cell.length_a   1.000
_cell.length_b   1.000
_cell.length_c   1.000
_cell.angle_alpha   90.00
_cell.angle_beta   90.00
_cell.angle_gamma   90.00
#
_symmetry.space_group_name_H-M   'P 1'
#
loop_
_entity.id
_entity.type
_entity.pdbx_description
1 polymer ?
#
loop_
_entity_poly.entity_id
_entity_poly.type
_entity_poly.pdbx_seq_one_letter_code
_entity_poly.pdbx_strand_id
1 'polypeptide(L)'
;MKPFLGFGSIVTASAIVVMAAQPSVAAPTEVTGVTVEQTSGGITLSLKTRFGDRPQVFSAPRGNSWVADVINSQLSLPNGESFRQENPAPGIASVQIVPLDANSIRVIVTGTDTLPAGQVASRTNQMLSFSISTDSGVAVQPGGAVTQQPRSPQQSTAPARP
;
A
#
# COMPACT_ATOMS: atom_id res chain seq x y z
N MET A 1 37.76 -52.79 -60.12
CA MET A 1 36.97 -51.56 -60.30
C MET A 1 36.03 -51.47 -59.08
N LYS A 2 36.23 -50.49 -58.20
CA LYS A 2 35.36 -50.05 -57.09
C LYS A 2 35.35 -48.53 -57.22
N PRO A 3 34.24 -47.79 -57.08
CA PRO A 3 33.44 -47.62 -55.83
C PRO A 3 31.91 -47.75 -56.14
N PHE A 4 30.93 -47.67 -55.24
CA PHE A 4 30.59 -46.60 -54.30
C PHE A 4 29.63 -47.09 -53.21
N LEU A 5 29.83 -46.52 -52.03
CA LEU A 5 29.02 -46.58 -50.82
C LEU A 5 27.85 -45.58 -50.96
N GLY A 6 26.61 -46.00 -50.71
CA GLY A 6 25.43 -45.13 -50.70
C GLY A 6 24.71 -45.18 -49.36
N PHE A 7 24.91 -44.16 -48.53
CA PHE A 7 24.15 -43.92 -47.30
C PHE A 7 22.83 -43.20 -47.64
N GLY A 8 21.71 -43.69 -47.10
CA GLY A 8 20.42 -43.02 -47.14
C GLY A 8 19.80 -42.95 -45.75
N SER A 9 20.27 -42.04 -44.90
CA SER A 9 19.68 -41.76 -43.59
C SER A 9 18.54 -40.75 -43.74
N ILE A 10 17.32 -41.13 -43.38
CA ILE A 10 16.19 -40.19 -43.23
C ILE A 10 16.25 -39.63 -41.81
N VAL A 11 16.57 -38.33 -41.67
CA VAL A 11 16.46 -37.60 -40.41
C VAL A 11 15.16 -36.80 -40.45
N THR A 12 14.13 -37.26 -39.74
CA THR A 12 12.91 -36.48 -39.48
C THR A 12 13.17 -35.50 -38.34
N ALA A 13 13.40 -34.23 -38.65
CA ALA A 13 13.52 -33.17 -37.66
C ALA A 13 12.12 -32.67 -37.25
N SER A 14 11.67 -33.02 -36.05
CA SER A 14 10.50 -32.40 -35.40
C SER A 14 10.91 -31.06 -34.80
N ALA A 15 10.40 -29.95 -35.35
CA ALA A 15 10.59 -28.63 -34.77
C ALA A 15 9.63 -28.42 -33.59
N ILE A 16 10.16 -28.33 -32.38
CA ILE A 16 9.41 -27.89 -31.20
C ILE A 16 9.41 -26.36 -31.21
N VAL A 17 8.26 -25.74 -31.45
CA VAL A 17 8.08 -24.30 -31.30
C VAL A 17 7.87 -24.01 -29.82
N VAL A 18 8.90 -23.50 -29.15
CA VAL A 18 8.77 -22.95 -27.81
C VAL A 18 8.20 -21.55 -27.94
N MET A 19 6.94 -21.37 -27.56
CA MET A 19 6.33 -20.06 -27.40
C MET A 19 6.90 -19.41 -26.13
N ALA A 20 7.77 -18.43 -26.28
CA ALA A 20 8.21 -17.60 -25.17
C ALA A 20 7.04 -16.69 -24.75
N ALA A 21 6.48 -16.90 -23.56
CA ALA A 21 5.56 -15.96 -22.95
C ALA A 21 6.34 -14.67 -22.62
N GLN A 22 5.96 -13.55 -23.25
CA GLN A 22 6.55 -12.25 -22.90
C GLN A 22 5.95 -11.76 -21.57
N PRO A 23 6.76 -11.42 -20.56
CA PRO A 23 6.24 -10.83 -19.33
C PRO A 23 5.68 -9.44 -19.64
N SER A 24 4.38 -9.25 -19.47
CA SER A 24 3.77 -7.92 -19.48
C SER A 24 4.13 -7.22 -18.19
N VAL A 25 5.19 -6.40 -18.21
CA VAL A 25 5.49 -5.50 -17.09
C VAL A 25 4.40 -4.43 -17.06
N ALA A 26 3.53 -4.46 -16.06
CA ALA A 26 2.55 -3.40 -15.85
C ALA A 26 3.29 -2.10 -15.52
N ALA A 27 2.94 -1.00 -16.19
CA ALA A 27 3.54 0.30 -15.91
C ALA A 27 3.18 0.75 -14.48
N PRO A 28 4.11 1.40 -13.76
CA PRO A 28 3.83 1.96 -12.44
C PRO A 28 2.69 2.97 -12.49
N THR A 29 1.97 3.07 -11.38
CA THR A 29 0.95 4.10 -11.19
C THR A 29 1.62 5.44 -10.94
N GLU A 30 1.36 6.43 -11.78
CA GLU A 30 1.97 7.75 -11.65
C GLU A 30 1.19 8.62 -10.66
N VAL A 31 1.89 9.15 -9.66
CA VAL A 31 1.39 10.19 -8.77
C VAL A 31 1.68 11.55 -9.38
N THR A 32 0.63 12.24 -9.80
CA THR A 32 0.72 13.49 -10.58
C THR A 32 0.29 14.74 -9.85
N GLY A 33 -0.24 14.57 -8.64
CA GLY A 33 -0.69 15.68 -7.82
C GLY A 33 -0.75 15.27 -6.36
N VAL A 34 -0.54 16.27 -5.51
CA VAL A 34 -0.57 16.12 -4.06
C VAL A 34 -1.43 17.25 -3.51
N THR A 35 -2.42 16.89 -2.71
CA THR A 35 -3.23 17.85 -1.96
C THR A 35 -3.18 17.47 -0.49
N VAL A 36 -2.91 18.44 0.37
CA VAL A 36 -2.96 18.30 1.82
C VAL A 36 -4.02 19.24 2.34
N GLU A 37 -5.01 18.69 3.04
CA GLU A 37 -6.10 19.44 3.64
C GLU A 37 -6.07 19.26 5.15
N GLN A 38 -6.08 20.37 5.89
CA GLN A 38 -6.20 20.34 7.33
C GLN A 38 -7.59 19.83 7.74
N THR A 39 -7.64 19.02 8.79
CA THR A 39 -8.87 18.56 9.46
C THR A 39 -8.86 18.98 10.93
N SER A 40 -9.94 18.69 11.66
CA SER A 40 -10.04 19.04 13.08
C SER A 40 -8.99 18.36 13.96
N GLY A 41 -8.43 17.21 13.55
CA GLY A 41 -7.48 16.42 14.33
C GLY A 41 -6.19 16.04 13.61
N GLY A 42 -5.89 16.66 12.47
CA GLY A 42 -4.72 16.35 11.66
C GLY A 42 -4.88 16.76 10.20
N ILE A 43 -4.62 15.85 9.27
CA ILE A 43 -4.68 16.10 7.81
C ILE A 43 -5.35 14.98 7.03
N THR A 44 -5.90 15.33 5.88
CA THR A 44 -6.16 14.43 4.76
C THR A 44 -5.10 14.69 3.70
N LEU A 45 -4.36 13.64 3.33
CA LEU A 45 -3.39 13.69 2.23
C LEU A 45 -3.97 12.91 1.04
N SER A 46 -4.15 13.58 -0.09
CA SER A 46 -4.69 13.00 -1.32
C SER A 46 -3.66 13.03 -2.44
N LEU A 47 -3.36 11.85 -3.00
CA LEU A 47 -2.46 11.66 -4.12
C LEU A 47 -3.28 11.38 -5.37
N LYS A 48 -3.19 12.28 -6.36
CA LYS A 48 -3.82 12.08 -7.67
C LYS A 48 -3.01 11.06 -8.47
N THR A 49 -3.64 9.95 -8.83
CA THR A 49 -2.99 8.88 -9.59
C THR A 49 -3.48 8.85 -11.04
N ARG A 50 -2.62 8.42 -11.96
CA ARG A 50 -2.98 8.07 -13.33
C ARG A 50 -2.13 6.90 -13.80
N PHE A 51 -2.65 6.20 -14.81
CA PHE A 51 -2.02 4.99 -15.37
C PHE A 51 -1.81 3.88 -14.33
N GLY A 52 -1.51 2.68 -14.79
CA GLY A 52 -1.20 1.55 -13.92
C GLY A 52 -2.37 1.03 -13.07
N ASP A 53 -2.01 0.11 -12.17
CA ASP A 53 -2.92 -0.58 -11.26
C ASP A 53 -3.10 0.20 -9.94
N ARG A 54 -3.80 -0.41 -9.00
CA ARG A 54 -4.00 0.17 -7.67
C ARG A 54 -2.74 -0.01 -6.80
N PRO A 55 -2.06 1.06 -6.32
CA PRO A 55 -0.82 0.94 -5.56
C PRO A 55 -0.98 0.16 -4.26
N GLN A 56 0.08 -0.51 -3.82
CA GLN A 56 0.12 -1.16 -2.51
C GLN A 56 0.74 -0.20 -1.50
N VAL A 57 0.22 -0.16 -0.28
CA VAL A 57 0.72 0.74 0.77
C VAL A 57 1.13 -0.09 1.98
N PHE A 58 2.34 0.12 2.45
CA PHE A 58 2.86 -0.41 3.71
C PHE A 58 3.25 0.75 4.60
N SER A 59 2.69 0.83 5.81
CA SER A 59 2.98 1.91 6.74
C SER A 59 3.60 1.39 8.03
N ALA A 60 4.56 2.15 8.57
CA ALA A 60 5.19 1.88 9.85
C ALA A 60 5.53 3.19 10.57
N PRO A 61 5.44 3.22 11.91
CA PRO A 61 5.99 4.31 12.69
C PRO A 61 7.53 4.28 12.67
N ARG A 62 8.16 5.46 12.62
CA ARG A 62 9.61 5.65 12.74
C ARG A 62 9.90 6.88 13.58
N GLY A 63 10.27 6.69 14.85
CA GLY A 63 10.42 7.79 15.79
C GLY A 63 9.11 8.58 15.91
N ASN A 64 9.15 9.89 15.65
CA ASN A 64 7.98 10.76 15.67
C ASN A 64 7.30 10.92 14.29
N SER A 65 7.61 10.03 13.34
CA SER A 65 7.08 10.08 11.98
C SER A 65 6.26 8.84 11.65
N TRP A 66 5.11 9.04 11.01
CA TRP A 66 4.41 8.00 10.27
C TRP A 66 5.01 7.92 8.87
N VAL A 67 5.47 6.73 8.47
CA VAL A 67 6.09 6.50 7.16
C VAL A 67 5.25 5.48 6.40
N ALA A 68 4.90 5.80 5.16
CA ALA A 68 4.22 4.89 4.26
C ALA A 68 4.96 4.75 2.94
N ASP A 69 5.32 3.51 2.62
CA ASP A 69 5.90 3.12 1.34
C ASP A 69 4.75 2.71 0.41
N VAL A 70 4.70 3.34 -0.76
CA VAL A 70 3.69 3.11 -1.78
C VAL A 70 4.36 2.41 -2.96
N ILE A 71 4.09 1.13 -3.12
CA ILE A 71 4.70 0.24 -4.11
C ILE A 71 3.87 0.22 -5.38
N ASN A 72 4.53 -0.02 -6.51
CA ASN A 72 3.95 0.06 -7.85
C ASN A 72 3.53 1.50 -8.19
N SER A 73 4.36 2.47 -7.79
CA SER A 73 4.07 3.87 -8.03
C SER A 73 5.32 4.70 -8.32
N GLN A 74 5.15 5.73 -9.11
CA GLN A 74 6.20 6.67 -9.47
C GLN A 74 5.72 8.11 -9.22
N LEU A 75 6.60 8.95 -8.68
CA LEU A 75 6.29 10.36 -8.46
C LEU A 75 6.57 11.16 -9.73
N SER A 76 5.53 11.77 -10.31
CA SER A 76 5.58 12.51 -11.57
C SER A 76 4.85 13.85 -11.42
N LEU A 77 5.36 14.71 -10.54
CA LEU A 77 4.72 15.99 -10.22
C LEU A 77 5.11 17.08 -11.24
N PRO A 78 4.20 18.01 -11.56
CA PRO A 78 4.50 19.12 -12.47
C PRO A 78 5.53 20.11 -11.90
N ASN A 79 5.72 20.13 -10.58
CA ASN A 79 6.51 21.11 -9.84
C ASN A 79 7.81 20.54 -9.24
N GLY A 80 8.19 19.29 -9.56
CA GLY A 80 9.48 18.73 -9.15
C GLY A 80 9.46 17.23 -8.90
N GLU A 81 10.59 16.72 -8.39
CA GLU A 81 10.81 15.29 -8.11
C GLU A 81 10.38 14.89 -6.69
N SER A 82 9.92 15.84 -5.88
CA SER A 82 9.45 15.60 -4.52
C SER A 82 8.40 16.62 -4.11
N PHE A 83 7.64 16.30 -3.07
CA PHE A 83 6.71 17.22 -2.43
C PHE A 83 7.11 17.42 -0.97
N ARG A 84 7.02 18.67 -0.48
CA ARG A 84 7.23 18.99 0.92
C ARG A 84 6.32 20.13 1.34
N GLN A 85 5.71 20.00 2.51
CA GLN A 85 4.93 21.05 3.14
C GLN A 85 5.21 21.08 4.65
N GLU A 86 5.50 22.26 5.16
CA GLU A 86 5.74 22.51 6.58
C GLU A 86 4.45 22.96 7.28
N ASN A 87 4.29 22.55 8.54
CA ASN A 87 3.21 22.94 9.43
C ASN A 87 1.79 22.88 8.80
N PRO A 88 1.38 21.78 8.15
CA PRO A 88 0.09 21.70 7.47
C PRO A 88 -1.11 21.64 8.43
N ALA A 89 -0.89 21.26 9.70
CA ALA A 89 -1.90 21.22 10.75
C ALA A 89 -1.24 21.26 12.13
N PRO A 90 -1.97 21.66 13.20
CA PRO A 90 -1.50 21.52 14.58
C PRO A 90 -1.05 20.09 14.90
N GLY A 91 0.12 19.97 15.52
CA GLY A 91 0.72 18.67 15.84
C GLY A 91 1.44 17.97 14.69
N ILE A 92 1.33 18.46 13.44
CA ILE A 92 2.07 17.95 12.28
C ILE A 92 3.17 18.95 11.91
N ALA A 93 4.43 18.54 12.07
CA ALA A 93 5.60 19.36 11.73
C ALA A 93 5.81 19.44 10.21
N SER A 94 5.73 18.32 9.50
CA SER A 94 5.90 18.30 8.04
C SER A 94 5.25 17.10 7.37
N VAL A 95 4.94 17.26 6.08
CA VAL A 95 4.57 16.20 5.13
C VAL A 95 5.58 16.22 4.01
N GLN A 96 6.16 15.06 3.70
CA GLN A 96 7.13 14.87 2.63
C GLN A 96 6.76 13.66 1.78
N ILE A 97 6.94 13.78 0.47
CA ILE A 97 6.77 12.68 -0.48
C ILE A 97 7.97 12.68 -1.40
N VAL A 98 8.69 11.56 -1.39
CA VAL A 98 9.94 11.40 -2.14
C VAL A 98 9.94 10.07 -2.89
N PRO A 99 10.63 9.95 -4.03
CA PRO A 99 10.91 8.66 -4.64
C PRO A 99 11.71 7.80 -3.66
N LEU A 100 11.31 6.54 -3.50
CA LEU A 100 12.07 5.54 -2.75
C LEU A 100 12.98 4.75 -3.69
N ASP A 101 12.44 4.38 -4.85
CA ASP A 101 13.15 3.72 -5.96
C ASP A 101 12.37 3.97 -7.27
N ALA A 102 12.72 3.26 -8.34
CA ALA A 102 12.09 3.43 -9.66
C ALA A 102 10.60 3.07 -9.71
N ASN A 103 10.09 2.30 -8.75
CA ASN A 103 8.73 1.76 -8.70
C ASN A 103 8.03 1.98 -7.35
N SER A 104 8.61 2.84 -6.49
CA SER A 104 8.06 3.11 -5.17
C SER A 104 8.27 4.56 -4.76
N ILE A 105 7.28 5.13 -4.07
CA ILE A 105 7.41 6.42 -3.37
C ILE A 105 7.31 6.20 -1.86
N ARG A 106 7.85 7.14 -1.10
CA ARG A 106 7.76 7.18 0.37
C ARG A 106 7.07 8.47 0.80
N VAL A 107 6.00 8.31 1.56
CA VAL A 107 5.29 9.36 2.27
C VAL A 107 5.80 9.39 3.71
N ILE A 108 6.16 10.57 4.20
CA ILE A 108 6.66 10.79 5.56
C ILE A 108 5.82 11.92 6.16
N VAL A 109 5.15 11.64 7.27
CA VAL A 109 4.43 12.64 8.05
C VAL A 109 5.03 12.69 9.43
N THR A 110 5.66 13.81 9.75
CA THR A 110 6.37 14.01 11.03
C THR A 110 5.50 14.82 11.97
N GLY A 111 5.24 14.31 13.17
CA GLY A 111 4.56 15.04 14.22
C GLY A 111 5.51 15.97 14.99
N THR A 112 4.97 17.02 15.62
CA THR A 112 5.78 17.95 16.44
C THR A 112 6.26 17.27 17.72
N ASP A 113 5.32 16.73 18.51
CA ASP A 113 5.57 16.18 19.84
C ASP A 113 5.08 14.74 19.98
N THR A 114 4.15 14.34 19.11
CA THR A 114 3.49 13.03 19.15
C THR A 114 3.56 12.37 17.78
N LEU A 115 3.82 11.06 17.75
CA LEU A 115 3.73 10.25 16.53
C LEU A 115 2.32 10.35 15.93
N PRO A 116 2.18 10.79 14.65
CA PRO A 116 0.89 10.78 13.98
C PRO A 116 0.39 9.36 13.72
N ALA A 117 -0.91 9.14 13.86
CA ALA A 117 -1.60 7.91 13.48
C ALA A 117 -2.15 8.06 12.06
N GLY A 118 -1.57 7.37 11.08
CA GLY A 118 -1.97 7.43 9.68
C GLY A 118 -2.57 6.11 9.17
N GLN A 119 -3.60 6.22 8.33
CA GLN A 119 -4.24 5.08 7.67
C GLN A 119 -4.70 5.43 6.26
N VAL A 120 -4.88 4.41 5.42
CA VAL A 120 -5.43 4.59 4.07
C VAL A 120 -6.93 4.81 4.19
N ALA A 121 -7.40 5.98 3.76
CA ALA A 121 -8.80 6.37 3.81
C ALA A 121 -9.57 5.90 2.56
N SER A 122 -8.95 6.03 1.39
CA SER A 122 -9.54 5.61 0.12
C SER A 122 -8.47 5.22 -0.88
N ARG A 123 -8.80 4.28 -1.76
CA ARG A 123 -7.89 3.82 -2.81
C ARG A 123 -8.67 3.43 -4.06
N THR A 124 -8.55 4.27 -5.07
CA THR A 124 -9.15 4.11 -6.40
C THR A 124 -8.05 4.18 -7.47
N ASN A 125 -8.41 3.99 -8.74
CA ASN A 125 -7.45 4.10 -9.86
C ASN A 125 -6.98 5.54 -10.11
N GLN A 126 -7.71 6.54 -9.60
CA GLN A 126 -7.43 7.96 -9.85
C GLN A 126 -7.00 8.74 -8.60
N MET A 127 -7.13 8.12 -7.43
CA MET A 127 -6.86 8.77 -6.14
C MET A 127 -6.46 7.75 -5.09
N LEU A 128 -5.40 8.06 -4.34
CA LEU A 128 -5.02 7.41 -3.08
C LEU A 128 -5.05 8.45 -1.96
N SER A 129 -5.90 8.24 -0.96
CA SER A 129 -6.06 9.18 0.15
C SER A 129 -5.67 8.55 1.47
N PHE A 130 -5.02 9.33 2.32
CA PHE A 130 -4.64 8.99 3.68
C PHE A 130 -5.32 9.94 4.66
N SER A 131 -5.77 9.39 5.78
CA SER A 131 -6.17 10.17 6.95
C SER A 131 -5.09 10.03 8.00
N ILE A 132 -4.55 11.16 8.48
CA ILE A 132 -3.51 11.20 9.49
C ILE A 132 -3.96 12.10 10.63
N SER A 133 -3.97 11.59 11.86
CA SER A 133 -4.37 12.32 13.05
C SER A 133 -3.26 12.37 14.09
N THR A 134 -3.19 13.47 14.85
CA THR A 134 -2.28 13.66 16.00
C THR A 134 -3.00 13.48 17.33
N ASP A 135 -4.33 13.48 17.30
CA ASP A 135 -5.15 12.99 18.40
C ASP A 135 -4.85 11.50 18.60
N SER A 136 -4.41 11.15 19.80
CA SER A 136 -4.00 9.80 20.17
C SER A 136 -5.22 8.87 20.25
N GLY A 137 -5.79 8.54 19.11
CA GLY A 137 -6.73 7.44 18.97
C GLY A 137 -5.95 6.15 19.04
N VAL A 138 -5.99 5.50 20.21
CA VAL A 138 -5.62 4.09 20.41
C VAL A 138 -5.92 3.27 19.16
N ALA A 139 -4.88 2.69 18.56
CA ALA A 139 -5.06 1.65 17.57
C ALA A 139 -5.73 0.47 18.27
N VAL A 140 -7.06 0.34 18.13
CA VAL A 140 -7.73 -0.95 18.33
C VAL A 140 -7.29 -1.84 17.16
N GLN A 141 -6.18 -2.53 17.38
CA GLN A 141 -5.98 -3.84 16.77
C GLN A 141 -7.26 -4.65 17.00
N PRO A 142 -7.85 -5.33 15.99
CA PRO A 142 -8.88 -6.31 16.25
C PRO A 142 -8.32 -7.30 17.26
N GLY A 143 -8.74 -7.13 18.51
CA GLY A 143 -8.34 -7.97 19.61
C GLY A 143 -8.88 -9.35 19.35
N GLY A 144 -7.99 -10.28 18.99
CA GLY A 144 -8.08 -11.63 19.52
C GLY A 144 -7.78 -11.60 21.02
N ALA A 145 -8.68 -11.01 21.80
CA ALA A 145 -8.71 -11.11 23.24
C ALA A 145 -9.98 -11.89 23.59
N VAL A 146 -9.79 -13.16 23.92
CA VAL A 146 -10.80 -14.02 24.54
C VAL A 146 -11.19 -13.44 25.90
N THR A 147 -12.15 -12.53 25.91
CA THR A 147 -12.81 -12.11 27.15
C THR A 147 -13.83 -13.19 27.48
N GLN A 148 -13.43 -14.11 28.35
CA GLN A 148 -14.33 -15.04 29.01
C GLN A 148 -15.39 -14.22 29.76
N GLN A 149 -16.62 -14.26 29.25
CA GLN A 149 -17.80 -13.72 29.90
C GLN A 149 -17.99 -14.46 31.24
N PRO A 150 -18.00 -13.77 32.40
CA PRO A 150 -18.49 -14.39 33.62
C PRO A 150 -19.95 -14.77 33.39
N ARG A 151 -20.25 -16.07 33.43
CA ARG A 151 -21.64 -16.56 33.39
C ARG A 151 -22.39 -15.93 34.57
N SER A 152 -23.35 -15.06 34.26
CA SER A 152 -24.43 -14.74 35.19
C SER A 152 -25.16 -16.05 35.52
N PRO A 153 -25.45 -16.37 36.79
CA PRO A 153 -26.20 -17.57 37.13
C PRO A 153 -27.59 -17.49 36.51
N GLN A 154 -27.88 -18.42 35.59
CA GLN A 154 -29.24 -18.65 35.10
C GLN A 154 -30.12 -19.02 36.29
N GLN A 155 -30.96 -18.08 36.73
CA GLN A 155 -32.14 -18.39 37.53
C GLN A 155 -33.07 -19.25 36.67
N SER A 156 -32.90 -20.56 36.76
CA SER A 156 -33.89 -21.53 36.33
C SER A 156 -35.03 -21.48 37.35
N THR A 157 -36.10 -20.78 37.02
CA THR A 157 -37.36 -20.85 37.75
C THR A 157 -38.03 -22.18 37.41
N ALA A 158 -37.76 -23.19 38.21
CA ALA A 158 -38.54 -24.43 38.23
C ALA A 158 -39.91 -24.16 38.88
N PRO A 159 -41.04 -24.47 38.23
CA PRO A 159 -42.33 -24.45 38.91
C PRO A 159 -42.48 -25.68 39.80
N ALA A 160 -42.91 -25.44 41.04
CA ALA A 160 -43.17 -26.42 42.07
C ALA A 160 -44.36 -27.33 41.72
N ARG A 161 -44.25 -28.59 42.14
CA ARG A 161 -45.26 -29.65 42.01
C ARG A 161 -46.18 -29.68 43.24
N PRO A 162 -47.47 -30.00 43.06
CA PRO A 162 -48.17 -30.94 43.92
C PRO A 162 -48.41 -32.30 43.23
#